data_AF-A0A3D4SVX6-F1
#
_entry.id   AF-A0A3D4SVX6-F1
#
_cell.length_a   1.000
_cell.length_b   1.000
_cell.length_c   1.000
_cell.angle_alpha   90.00
_cell.angle_beta   90.00
_cell.angle_gamma   90.00
#
_symmetry.space_group_name_H-M   'P 1'
#
loop_
_entity.id
_entity.type
_entity.pdbx_description
1 polymer ?
#
loop_
_entity_poly.entity_id
_entity_poly.type
_entity_poly.pdbx_seq_one_letter_code
_entity_poly.pdbx_strand_id
1 'polypeptide(L)'
;MCGRYVLFSATETYLGAVSGLLGEQVGVLPGADLPAVSWNVAPTHRVDVVRRWNGTPLLGPARWGYPAPWLSGGSGVLFNARGETAFDKPAFRGSEPCLVVMDGWYEWNAKRPFLVTGDGPLTVAGLCRVIDGDLRVTVVTGPSQDPVAWRSEER
;
A
#
# COMPACT_ATOMS: atom_id res chain seq x y z
N MET A 1 -10.68 -1.40 -5.40
CA MET A 1 -9.62 -2.15 -4.72
C MET A 1 -8.92 -3.20 -5.58
N CYS A 2 -7.64 -2.88 -5.75
CA CYS A 2 -6.56 -3.52 -6.44
C CYS A 2 -6.03 -4.78 -5.73
N GLY A 3 -5.73 -5.81 -6.51
CA GLY A 3 -4.99 -6.99 -6.05
C GLY A 3 -3.54 -7.01 -6.50
N ARG A 4 -3.13 -6.07 -7.35
CA ARG A 4 -1.76 -5.97 -7.88
C ARG A 4 -1.41 -4.51 -8.15
N TYR A 5 -0.14 -4.16 -8.01
CA TYR A 5 0.33 -2.83 -8.38
C TYR A 5 1.76 -2.84 -8.93
N VAL A 6 2.22 -1.68 -9.41
CA VAL A 6 3.54 -1.51 -10.04
C VAL A 6 4.43 -0.58 -9.22
N LEU A 7 5.73 -0.89 -9.17
CA LEU A 7 6.76 -0.15 -8.46
C LEU A 7 8.04 -0.25 -9.30
N PHE A 8 8.29 0.73 -10.17
CA PHE A 8 9.39 0.79 -11.12
C PHE A 8 10.13 2.13 -11.12
N SER A 9 9.55 3.19 -10.56
CA SER A 9 10.26 4.46 -10.41
C SER A 9 11.47 4.34 -9.47
N ALA A 10 12.43 5.23 -9.65
CA ALA A 10 13.58 5.36 -8.76
C ALA A 10 13.11 5.83 -7.37
N THR A 11 13.85 5.42 -6.34
CA THR A 11 13.58 5.77 -4.94
C THR A 11 13.45 7.28 -4.75
N GLU A 12 14.32 8.06 -5.39
CA GLU A 12 14.34 9.52 -5.33
C GLU A 12 13.04 10.14 -5.85
N THR A 13 12.40 9.53 -6.85
CA THR A 13 11.12 9.97 -7.37
C THR A 13 10.01 9.81 -6.33
N TYR A 14 9.98 8.68 -5.62
CA TYR A 14 9.03 8.47 -4.52
C TYR A 14 9.29 9.43 -3.36
N LEU A 15 10.55 9.62 -2.97
CA LEU A 15 10.92 10.55 -1.90
C LEU A 15 10.49 11.98 -2.25
N GLY A 16 10.72 12.42 -3.49
CA GLY A 16 10.29 13.73 -3.98
C GLY A 16 8.77 13.89 -3.95
N ALA A 17 8.02 12.90 -4.44
CA ALA A 17 6.57 12.92 -4.45
C ALA A 17 5.98 13.00 -3.03
N VAL A 18 6.45 12.16 -2.11
CA VAL A 18 5.95 12.16 -0.73
C VAL A 18 6.41 13.40 0.04
N SER A 19 7.64 13.89 -0.20
CA SER A 19 8.11 15.13 0.44
C SER A 19 7.28 16.34 0.02
N GLY A 20 6.95 16.44 -1.28
CA GLY A 20 6.04 17.46 -1.80
C GLY A 20 4.64 17.39 -1.20
N LEU A 21 4.11 16.17 -1.01
CA LEU A 21 2.81 15.95 -0.38
C LEU A 21 2.80 16.36 1.10
N LEU A 22 3.85 16.00 1.85
CA LEU A 22 3.91 16.25 3.29
C LEU A 22 4.40 17.66 3.66
N GLY A 23 5.05 18.37 2.73
CA GLY A 23 5.70 19.65 3.01
C GLY A 23 6.93 19.54 3.92
N GLU A 24 7.50 18.33 4.05
CA GLU A 24 8.70 18.03 4.85
C GLU A 24 9.58 17.02 4.11
N GLN A 25 10.88 17.03 4.39
CA GLN A 25 11.81 16.10 3.73
C GLN A 25 11.59 14.66 4.21
N VAL A 26 11.33 13.75 3.28
CA VAL A 26 11.31 12.31 3.53
C VAL A 26 12.70 11.74 3.28
N GLY A 27 13.20 10.94 4.23
CA GLY A 27 14.45 10.19 4.11
C GLY A 27 14.22 8.71 3.83
N VAL A 28 15.32 7.97 3.64
CA VAL A 28 15.29 6.50 3.63
C VAL A 28 15.64 6.00 5.02
N LEU A 29 14.93 4.98 5.50
CA LEU A 29 15.24 4.33 6.76
C LEU A 29 16.69 3.77 6.72
N PRO A 30 17.55 4.07 7.69
CA PRO A 30 18.92 3.56 7.69
C PRO A 30 18.98 2.03 7.65
N GLY A 31 19.81 1.49 6.75
CA GLY A 31 19.94 0.04 6.56
C GLY A 31 18.74 -0.63 5.88
N ALA A 32 17.81 0.15 5.32
CA ALA A 32 16.67 -0.39 4.59
C ALA A 32 17.11 -1.14 3.31
N ASP A 33 16.73 -2.42 3.25
CA ASP A 33 16.78 -3.22 2.03
C ASP A 33 15.48 -3.01 1.24
N LEU A 34 15.41 -1.96 0.42
CA LEU A 34 14.21 -1.65 -0.37
C LEU A 34 13.96 -2.73 -1.45
N PRO A 35 12.70 -3.07 -1.78
CA PRO A 35 12.37 -4.02 -2.82
C PRO A 35 12.85 -3.51 -4.20
N ALA A 36 13.23 -4.44 -5.06
CA ALA A 36 13.59 -4.14 -6.43
C ALA A 36 12.36 -3.73 -7.26
N VAL A 37 12.64 -3.14 -8.43
CA VAL A 37 11.63 -2.82 -9.45
C VAL A 37 10.75 -4.05 -9.76
N SER A 38 9.44 -3.84 -9.75
CA SER A 38 8.44 -4.84 -10.05
C SER A 38 7.24 -4.24 -10.79
N TRP A 39 6.96 -4.79 -11.97
CA TRP A 39 5.74 -4.50 -12.72
C TRP A 39 4.56 -5.37 -12.26
N ASN A 40 4.70 -6.08 -11.14
CA ASN A 40 3.73 -7.10 -10.78
C ASN A 40 3.71 -7.39 -9.26
N VAL A 41 3.69 -6.35 -8.43
CA VAL A 41 3.62 -6.49 -6.97
C VAL A 41 2.30 -7.17 -6.58
N ALA A 42 2.40 -8.21 -5.75
CA ALA A 42 1.27 -9.02 -5.29
C ALA A 42 1.16 -8.98 -3.75
N PRO A 43 0.01 -9.35 -3.18
CA PRO A 43 -0.11 -9.57 -1.75
C PRO A 43 0.99 -10.52 -1.27
N THR A 44 1.47 -10.29 -0.05
CA THR A 44 2.62 -10.94 0.61
C THR A 44 4.01 -10.52 0.16
N HIS A 45 4.14 -9.80 -0.97
CA HIS A 45 5.42 -9.23 -1.41
C HIS A 45 5.90 -8.13 -0.45
N ARG A 46 7.20 -7.82 -0.55
CA ARG A 46 7.79 -6.62 0.08
C ARG A 46 7.47 -5.40 -0.76
N VAL A 47 7.22 -4.29 -0.07
CA VAL A 47 6.72 -3.04 -0.62
C VAL A 47 7.32 -1.86 0.12
N ASP A 48 7.30 -0.69 -0.51
CA ASP A 48 7.79 0.54 0.10
C ASP A 48 6.68 1.33 0.78
N VAL A 49 6.96 1.72 2.03
CA VAL A 49 6.05 2.53 2.84
C VAL A 49 6.79 3.69 3.48
N VAL A 50 6.15 4.86 3.50
CA VAL A 50 6.58 5.99 4.34
C VAL A 50 5.76 6.00 5.62
N ARG A 51 6.46 5.98 6.76
CA ARG A 51 5.85 6.19 8.08
C ARG A 51 6.76 7.04 8.94
N ARG A 52 6.22 7.60 10.03
CA ARG A 52 7.06 8.33 10.99
C ARG A 52 7.87 7.35 11.86
N TRP A 53 9.15 7.63 11.99
CA TRP A 53 10.09 6.97 12.90
C TRP A 53 10.73 8.04 13.78
N ASN A 54 10.46 7.99 15.09
CA ASN A 54 10.88 9.04 16.04
C ASN A 54 10.52 10.46 15.57
N GLY A 55 9.34 10.61 14.97
CA GLY A 55 8.86 11.89 14.45
C GLY A 55 9.32 12.22 13.03
N THR A 56 10.28 11.52 12.44
CA THR A 56 10.76 11.78 11.07
C THR A 56 10.09 10.86 10.05
N PRO A 57 9.54 11.36 8.93
CA PRO A 57 9.02 10.49 7.87
C PRO A 57 10.15 9.78 7.14
N LEU A 58 10.12 8.45 7.13
CA LEU A 58 11.12 7.64 6.46
C LEU A 58 10.45 6.60 5.56
N LEU A 59 10.99 6.45 4.35
CA LEU A 59 10.69 5.34 3.44
C LEU A 59 11.43 4.09 3.91
N GLY A 60 10.71 2.98 4.04
CA GLY A 60 11.29 1.69 4.38
C GLY A 60 10.44 0.52 3.89
N PRO A 61 10.99 -0.70 3.95
CA PRO A 61 10.30 -1.88 3.46
C PRO A 61 9.22 -2.36 4.45
N ALA A 62 8.11 -2.83 3.91
CA ALA A 62 7.06 -3.55 4.63
C ALA A 62 6.60 -4.78 3.84
N ARG A 63 5.93 -5.72 4.49
CA ARG A 63 5.22 -6.82 3.82
C ARG A 63 3.76 -6.45 3.58
N TRP A 64 3.28 -6.59 2.35
CA TRP A 64 1.90 -6.25 2.02
C TRP A 64 0.93 -7.36 2.46
N GLY A 65 0.19 -7.11 3.53
CA GLY A 65 -0.87 -7.96 4.04
C GLY A 65 -0.68 -8.41 5.48
N TYR A 66 -1.73 -8.25 6.28
CA TYR A 66 -1.78 -8.71 7.66
C TYR A 66 -2.17 -10.19 7.70
N PRO A 67 -1.49 -11.05 8.49
CA PRO A 67 -1.90 -12.44 8.66
C PRO A 67 -3.35 -12.54 9.12
N ALA A 68 -4.10 -13.41 8.48
CA ALA A 68 -5.48 -13.72 8.85
C ALA A 68 -5.71 -15.23 8.80
N PRO A 69 -5.15 -15.99 9.77
CA PRO A 69 -5.22 -17.45 9.79
C PRO A 69 -6.65 -18.00 9.92
N TRP A 70 -7.59 -17.16 10.37
CA TRP A 70 -9.02 -17.51 10.45
C TRP A 70 -9.75 -17.49 9.10
N LEU A 71 -9.12 -17.00 8.03
CA LEU A 71 -9.70 -17.07 6.68
C LEU A 71 -9.68 -18.50 6.16
N SER A 72 -10.70 -18.85 5.36
CA SER A 72 -10.80 -20.16 4.72
C SER A 72 -9.51 -20.50 3.96
N GLY A 73 -8.91 -21.66 4.24
CA GLY A 73 -7.63 -22.08 3.68
C GLY A 73 -6.41 -21.83 4.57
N GLY A 74 -6.56 -21.20 5.74
CA GLY A 74 -5.56 -21.19 6.82
C GLY A 74 -4.32 -20.31 6.61
N SER A 75 -4.13 -19.71 5.43
CA SER A 75 -2.95 -18.90 5.09
C SER A 75 -3.29 -17.59 4.36
N GLY A 76 -4.45 -16.99 4.67
CA GLY A 76 -4.89 -15.74 4.04
C GLY A 76 -4.22 -14.49 4.64
N VAL A 77 -4.19 -13.41 3.86
CA VAL A 77 -3.78 -12.08 4.34
C VAL A 77 -4.86 -11.03 4.08
N LEU A 78 -4.99 -10.08 4.99
CA LEU A 78 -5.72 -8.83 4.78
C LEU A 78 -4.75 -7.81 4.18
N PHE A 79 -4.66 -7.79 2.86
CA PHE A 79 -3.86 -6.82 2.10
C PHE A 79 -4.58 -5.47 1.92
N ASN A 80 -5.83 -5.43 2.35
CA ASN A 80 -6.79 -4.42 2.02
C ASN A 80 -7.73 -4.09 3.20
N ALA A 81 -7.86 -2.80 3.54
CA ALA A 81 -8.71 -2.27 4.61
C ALA A 81 -9.72 -1.26 4.05
N ARG A 82 -11.01 -1.43 4.32
CA ARG A 82 -12.05 -0.47 3.95
C ARG A 82 -11.97 0.75 4.85
N GLY A 83 -11.67 1.93 4.31
CA GLY A 83 -11.43 3.15 5.07
C GLY A 83 -12.60 3.55 5.96
N GLU A 84 -13.82 3.24 5.55
CA GLU A 84 -15.05 3.52 6.29
C GLU A 84 -15.16 2.73 7.61
N THR A 85 -14.47 1.59 7.73
CA THR A 85 -14.63 0.66 8.86
C THR A 85 -13.30 0.14 9.40
N ALA A 86 -12.17 0.64 8.88
CA ALA A 86 -10.85 0.06 9.17
C ALA A 86 -10.54 0.16 10.68
N PHE A 87 -10.83 1.30 11.30
CA PHE A 87 -10.51 1.53 12.71
C PHE A 87 -11.41 0.76 13.69
N ASP A 88 -12.59 0.31 13.26
CA ASP A 88 -13.51 -0.45 14.11
C ASP A 88 -13.18 -1.95 14.14
N LYS A 89 -12.38 -2.43 13.18
CA LYS A 89 -12.11 -3.86 13.04
C LYS A 89 -10.96 -4.31 13.95
N PRO A 90 -11.15 -5.38 14.76
CA PRO A 90 -10.10 -5.91 15.62
C PRO A 90 -8.79 -6.25 14.88
N ALA A 91 -8.89 -6.68 13.62
CA ALA A 91 -7.74 -7.03 12.79
C ALA A 91 -6.75 -5.87 12.60
N PHE A 92 -7.21 -4.61 12.66
CA PHE A 92 -6.39 -3.42 12.43
C PHE A 92 -6.06 -2.64 13.70
N ARG A 93 -6.48 -3.11 14.89
CA ARG A 93 -6.21 -2.46 16.18
C ARG A 93 -4.71 -2.24 16.40
N GLY A 94 -4.33 -1.05 16.85
CA GLY A 94 -2.92 -0.69 17.07
C GLY A 94 -2.10 -0.53 15.78
N SER A 95 -2.75 -0.44 14.62
CA SER A 95 -2.07 0.00 13.40
C SER A 95 -1.92 1.52 13.38
N GLU A 96 -0.83 1.97 12.80
CA GLU A 96 -0.53 3.37 12.56
C GLU A 96 -0.76 3.72 11.08
N PRO A 97 -1.17 4.96 10.77
CA PRO A 97 -1.21 5.44 9.39
C PRO A 97 0.17 5.41 8.74
N CYS A 98 0.21 5.02 7.47
CA CYS A 98 1.39 5.13 6.62
C CYS A 98 0.99 5.49 5.20
N LEU A 99 1.97 5.78 4.37
CA LEU A 99 1.79 6.01 2.94
C LEU A 99 2.44 4.87 2.16
N VAL A 100 1.72 4.27 1.24
CA VAL A 100 2.22 3.27 0.30
C VAL A 100 2.52 3.98 -1.02
N VAL A 101 3.73 3.80 -1.55
CA VAL A 101 4.11 4.36 -2.84
C VAL A 101 3.96 3.31 -3.95
N MET A 102 3.51 3.75 -5.12
CA MET A 102 3.36 2.92 -6.31
C MET A 102 3.33 3.79 -7.57
N ASP A 103 3.65 3.25 -8.73
CA ASP A 103 3.49 3.97 -10.01
C ASP A 103 2.07 3.82 -10.61
N GLY A 104 1.27 2.93 -10.02
CA GLY A 104 -0.04 2.59 -10.53
C GLY A 104 -0.50 1.25 -9.99
N TRP A 105 -1.76 0.91 -10.21
CA TRP A 105 -2.31 -0.39 -9.84
C TRP A 105 -3.05 -1.05 -11.00
N TYR A 106 -3.14 -2.37 -10.95
CA TYR A 106 -3.97 -3.10 -11.89
C TYR A 106 -5.38 -3.26 -11.35
N GLU A 107 -6.34 -2.98 -12.21
CA GLU A 107 -7.75 -3.24 -11.99
C GLU A 107 -8.30 -4.11 -13.12
N TRP A 108 -9.27 -4.96 -12.82
CA TRP A 108 -9.86 -5.86 -13.80
C TRP A 108 -11.31 -5.47 -14.07
N ASN A 109 -11.66 -5.35 -15.35
CA ASN A 109 -13.04 -5.41 -15.81
C ASN A 109 -13.25 -6.80 -16.42
N ALA A 110 -14.07 -7.62 -15.77
CA ALA A 110 -14.14 -9.06 -16.01
C ALA A 110 -12.73 -9.70 -16.02
N LYS A 111 -12.26 -10.18 -17.18
CA LYS A 111 -10.93 -10.80 -17.34
C LYS A 111 -9.87 -9.88 -17.95
N ARG A 112 -10.23 -8.64 -18.30
CA ARG A 112 -9.30 -7.69 -18.94
C ARG A 112 -8.62 -6.81 -17.88
N PRO A 113 -7.28 -6.84 -17.78
CA PRO A 113 -6.55 -5.95 -16.89
C PRO A 113 -6.43 -4.54 -17.50
N PHE A 114 -6.53 -3.54 -16.64
CA PHE A 114 -6.27 -2.14 -16.89
C PHE A 114 -5.22 -1.65 -15.89
N LEU A 115 -4.19 -0.96 -16.36
CA LEU A 115 -3.27 -0.24 -15.49
C LEU A 115 -3.87 1.14 -15.24
N VAL A 116 -4.14 1.45 -13.98
CA VAL A 116 -4.53 2.79 -13.55
C VAL A 116 -3.29 3.47 -12.97
N THR A 117 -2.97 4.64 -13.50
CA THR A 117 -1.75 5.40 -13.19
C THR A 117 -2.05 6.89 -13.31
N GLY A 118 -1.11 7.74 -12.90
CA GLY A 118 -1.18 9.20 -13.02
C GLY A 118 0.07 9.75 -13.72
N ASP A 119 0.25 11.06 -13.69
CA ASP A 119 1.40 11.75 -14.30
C ASP A 119 2.73 11.49 -13.57
N GLY A 120 2.68 10.82 -12.42
CA GLY A 120 3.83 10.42 -11.63
C GLY A 120 3.42 9.40 -10.56
N PRO A 121 4.33 9.07 -9.62
CA PRO A 121 4.02 8.12 -8.55
C PRO A 121 2.80 8.51 -7.73
N LEU A 122 2.00 7.51 -7.41
CA LEU A 122 0.85 7.60 -6.55
C LEU A 122 1.28 7.38 -5.10
N THR A 123 0.69 8.16 -4.21
CA THR A 123 0.82 7.99 -2.75
C THR A 123 -0.54 7.59 -2.19
N VAL A 124 -0.62 6.39 -1.62
CA VAL A 124 -1.88 5.77 -1.19
C VAL A 124 -1.90 5.59 0.32
N ALA A 125 -3.03 5.90 0.95
CA ALA A 125 -3.19 5.68 2.39
C ALA A 125 -3.09 4.20 2.75
N GLY A 126 -2.35 3.89 3.81
CA GLY A 126 -2.19 2.56 4.36
C GLY A 126 -2.31 2.56 5.89
N LEU A 127 -2.48 1.36 6.44
CA LEU A 127 -2.27 1.09 7.86
C LEU A 127 -1.12 0.10 8.00
N CYS A 128 -0.22 0.36 8.93
CA CYS A 128 0.92 -0.52 9.20
C CYS A 128 1.10 -0.81 10.69
N ARG A 129 1.69 -1.97 10.99
CA ARG A 129 2.22 -2.32 12.32
C ARG A 129 3.21 -3.45 12.21
N VAL A 130 4.04 -3.62 13.24
CA VAL A 130 4.92 -4.77 13.36
C VAL A 130 4.10 -6.00 13.76
N ILE A 131 4.22 -7.08 13.00
CA ILE A 131 3.60 -8.38 13.28
C ILE A 131 4.66 -9.46 13.04
N ASP A 132 4.95 -10.24 14.07
CA ASP A 132 5.98 -11.29 14.05
C ASP A 132 7.37 -10.79 13.59
N GLY A 133 7.74 -9.58 14.03
CA GLY A 133 9.02 -8.95 13.69
C GLY A 133 9.07 -8.25 12.33
N ASP A 134 8.10 -8.50 11.45
CA ASP A 134 8.00 -7.83 10.16
C ASP A 134 7.11 -6.57 10.27
N LEU A 135 7.55 -5.43 9.72
CA LEU A 135 6.62 -4.34 9.44
C LEU A 135 5.65 -4.82 8.35
N ARG A 136 4.35 -4.80 8.64
CA ARG A 136 3.30 -5.18 7.70
C ARG A 136 2.43 -4.00 7.37
N VAL A 137 1.89 -3.98 6.16
CA VAL A 137 1.01 -2.91 5.67
C VAL A 137 -0.24 -3.48 5.00
N THR A 138 -1.36 -2.79 5.16
CA THR A 138 -2.58 -2.98 4.37
C THR A 138 -2.90 -1.66 3.68
N VAL A 139 -3.34 -1.72 2.42
CA VAL A 139 -3.78 -0.53 1.68
C VAL A 139 -5.20 -0.18 2.12
N VAL A 140 -5.49 1.11 2.30
CA VAL A 140 -6.82 1.61 2.58
C VAL A 140 -7.57 1.85 1.26
N THR A 141 -8.84 1.45 1.19
CA THR A 141 -9.73 1.85 0.07
C THR A 141 -11.00 2.50 0.52
N GLY A 142 -11.53 3.36 -0.35
CA GLY A 142 -12.93 3.75 -0.38
C GLY A 142 -13.63 3.33 -1.68
N PRO A 143 -14.77 3.97 -1.97
CA PRO A 143 -15.53 3.77 -3.20
C PRO A 143 -14.71 4.17 -4.43
N SER A 144 -14.91 3.44 -5.53
CA SER A 144 -14.36 3.84 -6.84
C SER A 144 -14.98 5.15 -7.32
N GLN A 145 -14.17 6.00 -7.92
CA GLN A 145 -14.56 7.27 -8.54
C GLN A 145 -14.17 7.26 -10.02
N ASP A 146 -14.68 8.21 -10.81
CA ASP A 146 -14.27 8.36 -12.20
C ASP A 146 -12.75 8.58 -12.33
N PRO A 147 -12.10 8.05 -13.39
CA PRO A 147 -12.67 7.29 -14.51
C PRO A 147 -12.83 5.78 -14.24
N VAL A 148 -12.67 5.33 -13.00
CA VAL A 148 -12.75 3.91 -12.60
C VAL A 148 -14.04 3.53 -11.86
N ALA A 149 -15.08 4.37 -11.97
CA ALA A 149 -16.35 4.21 -11.26
C ALA A 149 -17.17 2.99 -11.70
N TRP A 150 -16.96 2.51 -12.94
CA TRP A 150 -17.57 1.28 -13.50
C TRP A 150 -17.41 0.05 -12.60
N ARG A 151 -16.47 0.07 -11.66
CA ARG A 151 -16.25 -0.99 -10.68
C ARG A 151 -17.26 -1.02 -9.53
N SER A 152 -18.02 0.04 -9.30
CA SER A 152 -19.05 0.09 -8.25
C SER A 152 -20.35 -0.64 -8.60
N GLU A 153 -20.53 -1.01 -9.87
CA GLU A 153 -21.79 -1.56 -10.39
C GLU A 153 -21.87 -3.10 -10.40
N GLU A 154 -20.79 -3.83 -10.08
CA GLU A 154 -20.74 -5.29 -10.21
C GLU A 154 -20.27 -6.03 -8.93
N ARG A 155 -20.90 -5.74 -7.78
CA ARG A 155 -20.72 -6.57 -6.57
C ARG A 155 -22.03 -7.00 -5.94
#